data_AF-A0A7J9HST1-F1
#
_entry.id   AF-A0A7J9HST1-F1
#
_cell.length_a   1.000
_cell.length_b   1.000
_cell.length_c   1.000
_cell.angle_alpha   90.00
_cell.angle_beta   90.00
_cell.angle_gamma   90.00
#
_symmetry.space_group_name_H-M   'P 1'
#
loop_
_entity.id
_entity.type
_entity.pdbx_description
1 polymer ?
#
loop_
_entity_poly.entity_id
_entity_poly.type
_entity_poly.pdbx_seq_one_letter_code
_entity_poly.pdbx_strand_id
1 'polypeptide(L)' 'MQRLEKEREVEIRSYKDLMVSEKMTSNKQIAATSKSFQEVEEDFM' A
#
# COMPACT_ATOMS: atom_id res chain seq x y z
N MET A 1 19.75 -19.68 10.48
CA MET A 1 19.63 -18.53 9.56
C MET A 1 18.68 -18.82 8.40
N GLN A 2 18.98 -19.77 7.50
CA GLN A 2 18.12 -20.05 6.32
C GLN A 2 16.65 -20.43 6.62
N ARG A 3 16.38 -21.18 7.71
CA ARG A 3 15.00 -21.53 8.09
C ARG A 3 14.19 -20.30 8.52
N LEU A 4 14.83 -19.39 9.25
CA LEU A 4 14.20 -18.16 9.74
C LEU A 4 13.85 -17.21 8.58
N GLU A 5 14.72 -17.11 7.58
CA GLU A 5 14.46 -16.32 6.36
C GLU A 5 13.28 -16.89 5.58
N LYS A 6 13.23 -18.21 5.43
CA LYS A 6 12.12 -18.90 4.75
C LYS A 6 10.79 -18.68 5.48
N GLU A 7 10.78 -18.73 6.80
CA GLU A 7 9.58 -18.47 7.61
C GLU A 7 9.11 -17.02 7.46
N ARG A 8 10.04 -16.06 7.48
CA ARG A 8 9.74 -14.63 7.23
C ARG A 8 9.17 -14.39 5.83
N GLU A 9 9.69 -15.05 4.80
CA GLU A 9 9.16 -14.94 3.44
C GLU A 9 7.73 -15.48 3.32
N VAL A 10 7.42 -16.59 4.00
CA VAL A 10 6.07 -17.16 4.05
C VAL A 10 5.10 -16.22 4.75
N GLU A 11 5.52 -15.61 5.87
CA GLU A 11 4.72 -14.63 6.61
C GLU A 11 4.41 -13.38 5.76
N ILE A 12 5.41 -12.82 5.08
CA ILE A 12 5.24 -11.67 4.18
C ILE A 12 4.29 -12.00 3.03
N ARG A 13 4.40 -13.21 2.45
CA ARG A 13 3.51 -13.65 1.38
C ARG A 13 2.07 -13.76 1.88
N SER A 14 1.86 -14.39 3.03
CA SER A 14 0.54 -14.52 3.64
C SER A 14 -0.09 -13.17 3.96
N TYR A 15 0.70 -12.21 4.47
CA TYR A 15 0.22 -10.86 4.74
C TYR A 15 -0.21 -10.14 3.45
N LYS A 16 0.59 -10.28 2.38
CA LYS A 16 0.26 -9.69 1.08
C LYS A 16 -1.04 -10.27 0.50
N ASP A 17 -1.21 -11.59 0.57
CA ASP A 17 -2.42 -12.25 0.07
C ASP A 17 -3.67 -11.82 0.84
N LEU A 18 -3.55 -11.63 2.16
CA LEU A 18 -4.62 -11.07 2.99
C LEU A 18 -4.97 -9.63 2.57
N MET A 19 -3.97 -8.77 2.36
CA MET A 19 -4.21 -7.39 1.91
C MET A 19 -4.92 -7.33 0.55
N VAL A 20 -4.61 -8.26 -0.35
CA VAL A 20 -5.27 -8.37 -1.66
C VAL A 20 -6.71 -8.88 -1.52
N SER A 21 -6.93 -9.91 -0.71
CA SER A 21 -8.26 -10.47 -0.43
C SER A 21 -9.21 -9.41 0.14
N GLU A 22 -8.72 -8.63 1.09
CA GLU A 22 -9.47 -7.56 1.76
C GLU A 22 -9.59 -6.27 0.92
N LYS A 23 -9.10 -6.26 -0.33
CA LYS A 23 -9.03 -5.07 -1.20
C LYS A 23 -8.45 -3.85 -0.47
N MET A 24 -7.49 -4.06 0.44
CA MET A 24 -6.90 -2.96 1.19
C MET A 24 -6.14 -2.04 0.22
N THR A 25 -6.58 -0.78 0.15
CA THR A 25 -5.94 0.21 -0.70
C THR A 25 -4.78 0.84 0.05
N SER A 26 -3.60 0.91 -0.57
CA SER A 26 -2.43 1.53 0.06
C SER A 26 -2.64 3.04 0.24
N ASN A 27 -2.18 3.62 1.36
CA ASN A 27 -2.12 5.08 1.55
C ASN A 27 -1.43 5.79 0.38
N LYS A 28 -0.45 5.15 -0.26
CA LYS A 28 0.21 5.68 -1.45
C LYS A 28 -0.71 5.73 -2.67
N GLN A 29 -1.57 4.72 -2.84
CA GLN A 29 -2.58 4.72 -3.90
C GLN A 29 -3.70 5.73 -3.61
N ILE A 30 -4.13 5.86 -2.35
CA ILE A 30 -5.10 6.88 -1.92
C ILE A 30 -4.57 8.27 -2.24
N ALA A 31 -3.33 8.57 -1.82
CA ALA A 31 -2.67 9.85 -2.08
C ALA A 31 -2.46 10.13 -3.57
N ALA A 32 -2.20 9.10 -4.39
CA ALA A 32 -2.04 9.24 -5.83
C ALA A 32 -3.36 9.40 -6.60
N THR A 33 -4.49 9.02 -6.01
CA THR A 33 -5.81 9.11 -6.65
C THR A 33 -6.54 10.40 -6.25
N SER A 34 -6.18 11.01 -5.12
CA SER A 34 -6.61 12.36 -4.75
C SER A 34 -5.80 13.42 -5.50
N LYS A 35 -6.45 14.54 -5.88
CA LYS A 35 -5.73 15.75 -6.29
C LYS A 35 -4.67 16.06 -5.24
N SER A 36 -3.46 16.38 -5.70
CA SER A 36 -2.44 16.94 -4.83
C SER A 36 -2.96 18.25 -4.24
N PHE A 37 -2.46 18.62 -3.05
CA PHE A 37 -2.85 19.87 -2.41
C PHE A 37 -2.64 21.08 -3.33
N GLN A 38 -1.57 21.07 -4.12
CA GLN A 38 -1.27 22.11 -5.12
C GLN A 38 -2.30 22.18 -6.25
N GLU A 39 -2.76 21.03 -6.77
CA GLU A 39 -3.83 21.00 -7.77
C GLU A 39 -5.17 21.53 -7.21
N VAL A 40 -5.41 21.38 -5.91
CA VAL A 40 -6.58 21.97 -5.25
C VAL A 40 -6.40 23.48 -5.13
N GLU A 41 -5.21 23.98 -4.78
CA GLU A 41 -4.94 25.43 -4.69
C GLU A 41 -5.10 26.15 -6.05
N GLU A 42 -4.68 25.53 -7.15
CA GLU A 42 -4.84 26.08 -8.50
C GLU A 42 -6.32 26.23 -8.92
N ASP A 43 -7.22 25.39 -8.44
CA ASP A 43 -8.66 25.49 -8.74
C ASP A 43 -9.33 26.73 -8.08
N PHE A 44 -8.70 27.32 -7.04
CA PHE A 44 -9.26 28.45 -6.28
C PHE A 44 -8.66 29.82 -6.64
N MET A 45 -7.58 29.87 -7.43
CA MET A 45 -6.88 31.10 -7.88
C MET A 45 -7.32 31.51 -9.29
#